data_AF-A0A7X7ZH01-F1
#
_entry.id   AF-A0A7X7ZH01-F1
#
_cell.length_a   1.000
_cell.length_b   1.000
_cell.length_c   1.000
_cell.angle_alpha   90.00
_cell.angle_beta   90.00
_cell.angle_gamma   90.00
#
_symmetry.space_group_name_H-M   'P 1'
#
loop_
_entity.id
_entity.type
_entity.pdbx_description
1 polymer ?
#
loop_
_entity_poly.entity_id
_entity_poly.type
_entity_poly.pdbx_seq_one_letter_code
_entity_poly.pdbx_strand_id
1 'polypeptide(L)'
;MAAGTDWAQIIESQRERADEIIVINLGPQHPSTHGVMRLLLELDGETVMSCRPGIGFLHTGIEKNAEFRTWTQGSTFWTRMNYVAGI
;
A
#
# COMPACT_ATOMS: atom_id res chain seq x y z
N MET A 1 7.32 5.15 6.04
CA MET A 1 6.20 4.79 6.94
C MET A 1 5.03 5.66 6.55
N ALA A 2 3.86 5.08 6.26
CA ALA A 2 2.64 5.84 5.96
C ALA A 2 2.24 6.63 7.21
N ALA A 3 2.87 7.78 7.42
CA ALA A 3 2.55 8.69 8.50
C ALA A 3 1.13 9.20 8.26
N GLY A 4 0.31 9.20 9.31
CA GLY A 4 -1.08 9.64 9.29
C GLY A 4 -1.28 11.15 9.05
N THR A 5 -0.40 11.79 8.29
CA THR A 5 -0.48 13.21 7.91
C THR A 5 -1.35 13.45 6.67
N ASP A 6 -1.70 12.43 5.90
CA ASP A 6 -2.51 12.58 4.67
C ASP A 6 -4.01 12.80 4.95
N TRP A 7 -4.53 12.36 6.11
CA TRP A 7 -5.97 12.41 6.43
C TRP A 7 -6.55 13.81 6.46
N ALA A 8 -5.76 14.79 6.94
CA ALA A 8 -6.20 16.17 6.97
C ALA A 8 -6.43 16.72 5.55
N GLN A 9 -5.59 16.33 4.59
CA GLN A 9 -5.73 16.78 3.19
C GLN A 9 -6.94 16.15 2.50
N ILE A 10 -7.24 14.88 2.84
CA ILE A 10 -8.41 14.17 2.30
C ILE A 10 -9.70 14.74 2.90
N ILE A 11 -9.73 15.00 4.21
CA ILE A 11 -10.90 15.62 4.85
C ILE A 11 -11.14 17.02 4.28
N GLU A 12 -10.07 17.78 4.00
CA GLU A 12 -10.19 19.11 3.39
C GLU A 12 -10.70 19.02 1.93
N SER A 13 -10.17 18.10 1.12
CA SER A 13 -10.65 17.92 -0.27
C SER A 13 -12.12 17.46 -0.33
N GLN A 14 -12.57 16.70 0.67
CA GLN A 14 -13.97 16.30 0.83
C GLN A 14 -14.87 17.46 1.29
N ARG A 15 -14.34 18.42 2.06
CA ARG A 15 -15.12 19.63 2.42
C ARG A 15 -15.36 20.54 1.22
N GLU A 16 -14.41 20.59 0.29
CA GLU A 16 -14.53 21.38 -0.94
C GLU A 16 -15.44 20.72 -1.99
N ARG A 17 -15.51 19.38 -1.99
CA ARG A 17 -16.29 18.58 -2.95
C ARG A 17 -17.50 18.00 -2.22
N ALA A 18 -18.65 18.64 -2.38
CA ALA A 18 -19.94 18.35 -1.73
C ALA A 18 -20.26 16.85 -1.48
N ASP A 19 -21.21 16.59 -0.55
CA ASP A 19 -21.70 15.30 0.02
C ASP A 19 -21.82 14.05 -0.90
N GLU A 20 -21.63 14.17 -2.20
CA GLU A 20 -21.70 13.07 -3.19
C GLU A 20 -20.43 12.19 -3.21
N ILE A 21 -19.27 12.70 -2.75
CA ILE A 21 -18.03 11.91 -2.73
C ILE A 21 -17.91 11.10 -1.43
N ILE A 22 -17.65 9.80 -1.56
CA ILE A 22 -17.50 8.87 -0.44
C ILE A 22 -16.03 8.45 -0.34
N VAL A 23 -15.44 8.61 0.84
CA VAL A 23 -14.11 8.07 1.13
C VAL A 23 -14.21 6.72 1.80
N ILE A 24 -13.67 5.68 1.15
CA ILE A 24 -13.63 4.32 1.67
C ILE A 24 -12.19 3.92 1.96
N ASN A 25 -11.93 3.49 3.18
CA ASN A 25 -10.67 2.87 3.56
C ASN A 25 -10.76 1.34 3.42
N LEU A 26 -10.17 0.80 2.36
CA LEU A 26 -10.13 -0.63 2.05
C LEU A 26 -8.82 -1.25 2.58
N GLY A 27 -8.90 -2.21 3.50
CA GLY A 27 -7.74 -2.93 4.05
C GLY A 27 -7.38 -2.53 5.50
N PRO A 28 -6.28 -3.04 6.08
CA PRO A 28 -5.21 -3.85 5.46
C PRO A 28 -5.47 -5.37 5.41
N GLN A 29 -6.58 -5.84 6.00
CA GLN A 29 -6.94 -7.26 6.12
C GLN A 29 -8.04 -7.69 5.14
N HIS A 30 -8.34 -6.89 4.12
CA HIS A 30 -9.42 -7.20 3.20
C HIS A 30 -9.02 -8.39 2.29
N PRO A 31 -9.86 -9.41 2.07
CA PRO A 31 -9.48 -10.61 1.30
C PRO A 31 -8.93 -10.31 -0.11
N SER A 32 -9.43 -9.24 -0.74
CA SER A 32 -8.99 -8.82 -2.08
C SER A 32 -7.62 -8.12 -2.13
N THR A 33 -6.95 -7.88 -0.99
CA THR A 33 -5.65 -7.18 -0.97
C THR A 33 -4.44 -8.11 -1.15
N HIS A 34 -4.65 -9.42 -1.39
CA HIS A 34 -3.63 -10.44 -1.72
C HIS A 34 -2.27 -10.21 -1.04
N GLY A 35 -2.32 -10.03 0.27
CA GLY A 35 -1.22 -9.51 1.07
C GLY A 35 -1.71 -8.36 1.96
N VAL A 36 -0.77 -7.60 2.49
CA VAL A 36 -1.04 -6.48 3.40
C VAL A 36 -0.95 -5.16 2.65
N MET A 37 -2.09 -4.72 2.13
CA MET A 37 -2.20 -3.44 1.42
C MET A 37 -3.42 -2.69 1.92
N ARG A 38 -3.25 -1.38 2.12
CA ARG A 38 -4.34 -0.45 2.42
C ARG A 38 -4.57 0.40 1.20
N LEU A 39 -5.81 0.52 0.74
CA LEU A 39 -6.21 1.42 -0.33
C LEU A 39 -7.20 2.42 0.24
N LEU A 40 -6.90 3.70 0.10
CA LEU A 40 -7.89 4.74 0.36
C LEU A 40 -8.51 5.15 -0.97
N LEU A 41 -9.83 5.00 -1.06
CA LEU A 41 -10.59 5.23 -2.28
C LEU A 41 -11.50 6.44 -2.08
N GLU A 42 -11.52 7.35 -3.06
CA GLU A 42 -12.56 8.37 -3.20
C GLU A 42 -13.49 7.91 -4.32
N LEU A 43 -14.77 7.77 -4.01
CA LEU A 43 -15.80 7.24 -4.90
C LEU A 43 -16.86 8.30 -5.15
N ASP A 44 -17.32 8.37 -6.39
CA ASP A 44 -18.58 9.03 -6.74
C ASP A 44 -19.54 7.92 -7.21
N GLY A 45 -20.46 7.52 -6.34
CA GLY A 45 -21.27 6.33 -6.50
C GLY A 45 -20.41 5.06 -6.69
N GLU A 46 -20.47 4.46 -7.88
CA GLU A 46 -19.71 3.26 -8.26
C GLU A 46 -18.38 3.59 -8.97
N THR A 47 -18.12 4.87 -9.26
CA THR A 47 -16.93 5.31 -10.01
C THR A 47 -15.79 5.68 -9.06
N VAL A 48 -14.60 5.11 -9.29
CA VAL A 48 -13.39 5.47 -8.54
C VAL A 48 -12.81 6.76 -9.11
N MET A 49 -12.79 7.82 -8.31
CA MET A 49 -12.22 9.11 -8.69
C MET A 49 -10.74 9.22 -8.32
N SER A 50 -10.35 8.63 -7.19
CA SER A 50 -8.97 8.63 -6.71
C SER A 50 -8.69 7.40 -5.86
N CYS A 51 -7.46 6.90 -5.94
CA CYS A 51 -6.99 5.79 -5.11
C CYS A 51 -5.58 6.09 -4.61
N ARG A 52 -5.41 6.08 -3.28
CA ARG A 52 -4.12 6.25 -2.62
C ARG A 52 -3.70 4.95 -1.94
N PRO A 53 -2.71 4.22 -2.47
CA PRO A 53 -2.23 3.00 -1.86
C PRO A 53 -1.29 3.30 -0.68
N GLY A 54 -1.66 2.85 0.51
CA GLY A 54 -0.78 2.71 1.66
C GLY A 54 0.10 1.47 1.49
N ILE A 55 1.32 1.67 1.00
CA ILE A 55 2.34 0.63 0.82
C ILE A 55 3.34 0.58 1.99
N GLY A 56 4.09 -0.52 2.07
CA GLY A 56 5.18 -0.67 3.03
C GLY A 56 4.83 -1.43 4.32
N PHE A 57 3.63 -1.97 4.44
CA PHE A 57 3.25 -2.86 5.56
C PHE A 57 4.09 -4.14 5.62
N LEU A 58 4.58 -4.62 4.48
CA LEU A 58 5.49 -5.78 4.37
C LEU A 58 6.94 -5.36 4.08
N HIS A 59 7.34 -4.14 4.46
CA HIS A 59 8.72 -3.71 4.25
C HIS A 59 9.65 -4.40 5.26
N THR A 60 10.50 -5.30 4.76
CA THR A 60 11.45 -6.09 5.58
C THR A 60 12.90 -5.62 5.45
N GLY A 61 13.16 -4.58 4.65
CA GLY A 61 14.52 -4.07 4.42
C GLY A 61 15.42 -5.05 3.68
N ILE A 62 14.87 -5.86 2.76
CA ILE A 62 15.62 -6.87 1.99
C ILE A 62 16.88 -6.29 1.33
N GLU A 63 16.79 -5.13 0.70
CA GLU A 63 17.93 -4.46 0.05
C GLU A 63 19.04 -4.14 1.06
N LYS A 64 18.67 -3.61 2.24
CA LYS A 64 19.64 -3.29 3.28
C LYS A 64 20.30 -4.55 3.86
N ASN A 65 19.54 -5.62 4.02
CA ASN A 65 20.08 -6.90 4.46
C ASN A 65 21.05 -7.50 3.43
N ALA A 66 20.85 -7.25 2.14
CA ALA A 66 21.72 -7.73 1.08
C ALA A 66 23.12 -7.09 1.12
N GLU A 67 23.25 -5.84 1.58
CA GLU A 67 24.55 -5.17 1.75
C GLU A 67 25.51 -5.94 2.69
N PHE A 68 24.96 -6.68 3.65
CA PHE A 68 25.73 -7.44 4.65
C PHE A 68 25.87 -8.92 4.29
N ARG A 69 25.64 -9.32 3.04
CA ARG A 69 25.71 -10.71 2.57
C ARG A 69 26.55 -10.83 1.31
N THR A 70 27.19 -11.99 1.15
CA THR A 70 27.86 -12.31 -0.11
C THR A 70 26.84 -12.60 -1.20
N TRP A 71 27.26 -12.53 -2.47
CA TRP A 71 26.39 -12.78 -3.62
C TRP A 71 25.61 -14.10 -3.52
N THR A 72 26.30 -15.17 -3.11
CA THR A 72 25.70 -16.50 -2.94
C THR A 72 24.66 -16.52 -1.82
N GLN A 73 24.91 -15.85 -0.70
CA GLN A 73 23.97 -15.73 0.42
C GLN A 73 22.75 -14.85 0.10
N GLY A 74 22.94 -13.79 -0.69
CA GLY A 74 21.92 -12.81 -1.04
C GLY A 74 20.85 -13.34 -2.01
N SER A 75 21.16 -14.38 -2.80
CA SER A 75 20.24 -14.98 -3.77
C SER A 75 18.87 -15.33 -3.19
N THR A 76 18.83 -15.83 -1.95
CA THR A 76 17.60 -16.22 -1.25
C THR A 76 16.70 -15.04 -0.81
N PHE A 77 17.19 -13.80 -0.87
CA PHE A 77 16.35 -12.64 -0.63
C PHE A 77 15.52 -12.28 -1.86
N TRP A 78 16.05 -12.50 -3.07
CA TRP A 78 15.36 -12.18 -4.33
C TRP A 78 14.20 -13.16 -4.58
N THR A 79 14.41 -14.46 -4.29
CA THR A 79 13.35 -15.47 -4.39
C THR A 79 12.22 -15.25 -3.38
N ARG A 80 12.46 -14.50 -2.29
CA ARG A 80 11.44 -14.15 -1.28
C ARG A 80 10.69 -12.85 -1.59
N MET A 81 11.26 -11.99 -2.43
CA MET A 81 10.63 -10.73 -2.83
C MET A 81 9.34 -10.97 -3.61
N ASN A 82 9.32 -11.97 -4.51
CA ASN A 82 8.13 -12.45 -5.17
C ASN A 82 7.83 -13.87 -4.72
N TYR A 83 6.86 -14.02 -3.81
CA TYR A 83 6.49 -15.32 -3.25
C TYR A 83 5.70 -16.22 -4.22
N VAL A 84 5.26 -15.70 -5.37
CA VAL A 84 4.45 -16.45 -6.35
C VAL A 84 5.33 -17.09 -7.43
N ALA A 85 6.32 -16.36 -7.93
CA ALA A 85 7.22 -16.83 -8.98
C ALA A 85 8.68 -16.56 -8.59
N GLY A 86 9.30 -17.54 -7.94
CA GLY A 86 10.68 -17.48 -7.44
C GLY A 86 11.72 -18.11 -8.37
N ILE A 87 11.51 -18.03 -9.69
CA ILE A 87 12.46 -18.51 -10.71
C ILE A 87 13.47 -17.43 -11.08
#